data_AF-A0A7X3NRT0-F1
#
_entry.id   AF-A0A7X3NRT0-F1
#
_cell.length_a   1.000
_cell.length_b   1.000
_cell.length_c   1.000
_cell.angle_alpha   90.00
_cell.angle_beta   90.00
_cell.angle_gamma   90.00
#
_symmetry.space_group_name_H-M   'P 1'
#
loop_
_entity.id
_entity.type
_entity.pdbx_description
1 polymer ?
#
loop_
_entity_poly.entity_id
_entity_poly.type
_entity_poly.pdbx_seq_one_letter_code
_entity_poly.pdbx_strand_id
1 'polypeptide(L)'
;VREDMLTVVTPFKNNPAALAGVQNGDIISHIEGESTAPLSLSDAVDQLRGEPGTSVSITIVRENESRPIELTITRDVIRIPSVEHDIIGDKIGYIKINQFLQTTANDVDEALAEFKAQSTRGVILDLRSNPGGLLSSAVNIASDFLTPGQLVVYSKGLESREDFRAEGIKRENFPLIVLVNGGSASASEIVAGAVKDHGRGLVMGDKTFGKASVQRVFQLRNSKAAVKLTVARYYTPNDVDIDNVGIIPDVESASFSRSEIQMQSKLRNHEKLKTFIEENGDDVLEKLAAAEHAARDDLKAEKFLRSYQRLSDALTEEQIVLSDLGVKYALALITETSRDELMHDPQIVAAMNQLKVLELFGNLN
;
A
#
# COMPACT_ATOMS: atom_id res chain seq x y z
N VAL A 1 21.37 -0.30 -14.51
CA VAL A 1 22.42 -0.88 -15.36
C VAL A 1 22.80 -2.23 -14.77
N ARG A 2 22.60 -3.31 -15.51
CA ARG A 2 23.13 -4.64 -15.17
C ARG A 2 24.15 -4.99 -16.24
N GLU A 3 25.35 -5.41 -15.84
CA GLU A 3 26.41 -5.81 -16.77
C GLU A 3 26.71 -4.74 -17.84
N ASP A 4 26.77 -3.46 -17.43
CA ASP A 4 26.98 -2.29 -18.30
C ASP A 4 25.92 -2.07 -19.41
N MET A 5 24.78 -2.74 -19.32
CA MET A 5 23.65 -2.56 -20.24
C MET A 5 22.46 -1.84 -19.57
N LEU A 6 21.75 -1.04 -20.38
CA LEU A 6 20.53 -0.34 -19.99
C LEU A 6 19.35 -1.32 -19.92
N THR A 7 19.25 -2.01 -18.80
CA THR A 7 18.22 -3.01 -18.53
C THR A 7 17.01 -2.41 -17.82
N VAL A 8 15.82 -2.75 -18.30
CA VAL A 8 14.54 -2.45 -17.67
C VAL A 8 14.40 -3.32 -16.42
N VAL A 9 14.32 -2.68 -15.25
CA VAL A 9 14.09 -3.38 -13.99
C VAL A 9 12.61 -3.76 -13.87
N THR A 10 11.70 -2.80 -13.94
CA THR A 10 10.26 -3.07 -13.87
C THR A 10 9.51 -1.95 -14.58
N PRO A 11 8.78 -2.24 -15.66
CA PRO A 11 7.86 -1.27 -16.24
C PRO A 11 6.63 -1.14 -15.33
N PHE A 12 6.27 0.09 -14.97
CA PHE A 12 5.07 0.31 -14.14
C PHE A 12 3.80 -0.01 -14.93
N LYS A 13 2.88 -0.77 -14.34
CA LYS A 13 1.57 -1.08 -14.94
C LYS A 13 0.86 0.23 -15.36
N ASN A 14 0.14 0.19 -16.47
CA ASN A 14 -0.61 1.31 -17.05
C ASN A 14 0.24 2.56 -17.42
N ASN A 15 1.58 2.48 -17.41
CA ASN A 15 2.45 3.54 -17.91
C ASN A 15 2.82 3.33 -19.38
N PRO A 16 3.27 4.38 -20.10
CA PRO A 16 3.55 4.29 -21.52
C PRO A 16 4.44 3.13 -21.95
N ALA A 17 5.52 2.86 -21.21
CA ALA A 17 6.44 1.76 -21.53
C ALA A 17 5.75 0.39 -21.43
N ALA A 18 4.97 0.15 -20.37
CA ALA A 18 4.22 -1.10 -20.21
C ALA A 18 3.13 -1.25 -21.29
N LEU A 19 2.42 -0.17 -21.61
CA LEU A 19 1.41 -0.15 -22.67
C LEU A 19 2.02 -0.40 -24.06
N ALA A 20 3.25 0.05 -24.28
CA ALA A 20 4.02 -0.22 -25.49
C ALA A 20 4.63 -1.63 -25.53
N GLY A 21 4.46 -2.45 -24.49
CA GLY A 21 4.91 -3.84 -24.46
C GLY A 21 6.34 -4.07 -23.95
N VAL A 22 6.94 -3.08 -23.28
CA VAL A 22 8.21 -3.25 -22.55
C VAL A 22 7.98 -4.16 -21.34
N GLN A 23 8.94 -5.05 -21.07
CA GLN A 23 8.91 -6.07 -20.02
C GLN A 23 10.12 -5.97 -19.09
N ASN A 24 10.01 -6.61 -17.91
CA ASN A 24 11.14 -6.80 -17.01
C ASN A 24 12.26 -7.56 -17.72
N GLY A 25 13.49 -7.08 -17.59
CA GLY A 25 14.67 -7.71 -18.19
C GLY A 25 14.99 -7.26 -19.61
N ASP A 26 14.11 -6.50 -20.28
CA ASP A 26 14.41 -5.95 -21.60
C ASP A 26 15.65 -5.05 -21.57
N ILE A 27 16.53 -5.19 -22.56
CA ILE A 27 17.72 -4.34 -22.72
C ILE A 27 17.42 -3.29 -23.78
N ILE A 28 17.43 -2.01 -23.41
CA ILE A 28 17.27 -0.90 -24.36
C ILE A 28 18.61 -0.70 -25.08
N SER A 29 18.68 -1.14 -26.33
CA SER A 29 19.89 -1.10 -27.17
C SER A 29 20.04 0.20 -27.97
N HIS A 30 18.91 0.81 -28.36
CA HIS A 30 18.89 2.07 -29.09
C HIS A 30 17.75 2.98 -28.61
N ILE A 31 17.97 4.29 -28.66
CA ILE A 31 16.97 5.34 -28.46
C ILE A 31 17.06 6.25 -29.68
N GLU A 32 15.96 6.48 -30.39
CA GLU A 32 15.91 7.25 -31.65
C GLU A 32 16.94 6.77 -32.70
N GLY A 33 17.20 5.46 -32.73
CA GLY A 33 18.19 4.85 -33.62
C GLY A 33 19.66 5.02 -33.20
N GLU A 34 19.95 5.76 -32.12
CA GLU A 34 21.29 5.89 -31.56
C GLU A 34 21.56 4.80 -30.52
N SER A 35 22.76 4.20 -30.56
CA SER A 35 23.13 3.14 -29.62
C SER A 35 23.23 3.68 -28.19
N THR A 36 22.72 2.92 -27.22
CA THR A 36 22.78 3.25 -25.80
C THR A 36 24.06 2.77 -25.12
N ALA A 37 24.88 1.95 -25.77
CA ALA A 37 26.13 1.41 -25.21
C ALA A 37 27.14 2.48 -24.71
N PRO A 38 27.32 3.64 -25.38
CA PRO A 38 28.23 4.67 -24.89
C PRO A 38 27.59 5.62 -23.84
N LEU A 39 26.29 5.51 -23.57
CA LEU A 39 25.57 6.46 -22.72
C LEU A 39 25.71 6.13 -21.23
N SER A 40 25.80 7.16 -20.38
CA SER A 40 25.54 6.98 -18.96
C SER A 40 24.05 6.75 -18.70
N LEU A 41 23.70 6.22 -17.52
CA LEU A 41 22.29 6.08 -17.13
C LEU A 41 21.56 7.42 -17.13
N SER A 42 22.23 8.50 -16.72
CA SER A 42 21.61 9.83 -16.71
C SER A 42 21.30 10.30 -18.13
N ASP A 43 22.26 10.16 -19.05
CA ASP A 43 22.09 10.62 -20.43
C ASP A 43 20.98 9.84 -21.15
N ALA A 44 20.93 8.52 -20.94
CA ALA A 44 19.86 7.70 -21.48
C ALA A 44 18.48 8.07 -20.92
N VAL A 45 18.39 8.38 -19.61
CA VAL A 45 17.15 8.87 -19.00
C VAL A 45 16.74 10.22 -19.60
N ASP A 46 17.69 11.11 -19.85
CA ASP A 46 17.42 12.41 -20.45
C ASP A 46 16.93 12.30 -21.90
N GLN A 47 17.46 11.35 -22.69
CA GLN A 47 16.94 11.06 -24.05
C GLN A 47 15.54 10.43 -24.05
N LEU A 48 15.25 9.57 -23.08
CA LEU A 48 13.92 8.96 -22.92
C LEU A 48 12.87 9.99 -22.46
N ARG A 49 13.29 11.01 -21.70
CA ARG A 49 12.44 12.11 -21.25
C ARG A 49 12.15 13.11 -22.38
N GLY A 50 11.08 13.88 -22.20
CA GLY A 50 10.61 14.86 -23.15
C GLY A 50 9.20 15.33 -22.80
N GLU A 51 8.66 16.24 -23.60
CA GLU A 51 7.32 16.80 -23.38
C GLU A 51 6.24 15.71 -23.44
N PRO A 52 5.27 15.68 -22.51
CA PRO A 52 4.13 14.76 -22.57
C PRO A 52 3.38 14.86 -23.90
N GLY A 53 2.96 13.72 -24.44
CA GLY A 53 2.30 13.59 -25.74
C GLY A 53 3.24 13.47 -26.94
N THR A 54 4.55 13.71 -26.78
CA THR A 54 5.54 13.42 -27.82
C THR A 54 5.90 11.94 -27.85
N SER A 55 6.43 11.42 -28.95
CA SER A 55 6.87 10.02 -29.04
C SER A 55 8.38 9.87 -28.92
N VAL A 56 8.81 8.69 -28.44
CA VAL A 56 10.19 8.22 -28.48
C VAL A 56 10.25 6.82 -29.08
N SER A 57 11.13 6.57 -30.05
CA SER A 57 11.41 5.21 -30.54
C SER A 57 12.54 4.58 -29.73
N ILE A 58 12.35 3.34 -29.30
CA ILE A 58 13.38 2.53 -28.65
C ILE A 58 13.51 1.17 -29.31
N THR A 59 14.72 0.61 -29.31
CA THR A 59 14.97 -0.77 -29.75
C THR A 59 15.38 -1.61 -28.56
N ILE A 60 14.57 -2.61 -28.22
CA ILE A 60 14.83 -3.54 -27.10
C ILE A 60 15.36 -4.89 -27.57
N VAL A 61 16.17 -5.53 -26.74
CA VAL A 61 16.58 -6.93 -26.87
C VAL A 61 16.00 -7.71 -25.69
N ARG A 62 15.32 -8.82 -25.98
CA ARG A 62 14.60 -9.66 -24.99
C ARG A 62 15.15 -11.08 -25.03
N GLU A 63 15.37 -11.67 -23.86
CA GLU A 63 16.11 -12.95 -23.67
C GLU A 63 15.56 -14.14 -24.50
N ASN A 64 14.27 -14.14 -24.82
CA ASN A 64 13.63 -15.21 -25.59
C ASN A 64 13.22 -14.81 -27.02
N GLU A 65 13.70 -13.66 -27.50
CA GLU A 65 13.37 -13.15 -28.83
C GLU A 65 14.60 -13.15 -29.72
N SER A 66 14.47 -13.75 -30.91
CA SER A 66 15.58 -13.90 -31.85
C SER A 66 15.96 -12.61 -32.57
N ARG A 67 15.12 -11.56 -32.50
CA ARG A 67 15.33 -10.27 -33.17
C ARG A 67 15.05 -9.12 -32.20
N PRO A 68 15.78 -8.00 -32.32
CA PRO A 68 15.43 -6.78 -31.60
C PRO A 68 14.02 -6.30 -31.96
N ILE A 69 13.31 -5.74 -30.98
CA ILE A 69 11.95 -5.22 -31.14
C ILE A 69 12.02 -3.70 -31.08
N GLU A 70 11.53 -3.03 -32.11
CA GLU A 70 11.37 -1.59 -32.14
C GLU A 70 9.99 -1.20 -31.59
N LEU A 71 9.98 -0.29 -30.62
CA LEU A 71 8.78 0.17 -29.93
C LEU A 71 8.72 1.70 -29.96
N THR A 72 7.59 2.23 -30.37
CA THR A 72 7.29 3.67 -30.23
C THR A 72 6.49 3.91 -28.96
N ILE A 73 7.04 4.68 -28.04
CA ILE A 73 6.42 5.03 -26.77
C ILE A 73 5.97 6.49 -26.81
N THR A 74 4.69 6.75 -26.56
CA THR A 74 4.22 8.12 -26.33
C THR A 74 4.57 8.55 -24.91
N ARG A 75 5.42 9.56 -24.75
CA ARG A 75 5.81 10.13 -23.47
C ARG A 75 4.58 10.63 -22.73
N ASP A 76 4.53 10.33 -21.44
CA ASP A 76 3.52 10.83 -20.52
C ASP A 76 4.16 11.04 -19.15
N VAL A 77 3.45 11.71 -18.25
CA VAL A 77 3.85 11.82 -16.85
C VAL A 77 3.88 10.42 -16.25
N ILE A 78 5.07 9.94 -15.88
CA ILE A 78 5.23 8.62 -15.24
C ILE A 78 4.44 8.61 -13.95
N ARG A 79 3.46 7.71 -13.87
CA ARG A 79 2.71 7.42 -12.66
C ARG A 79 3.41 6.27 -11.94
N ILE A 80 4.15 6.59 -10.89
CA ILE A 80 4.59 5.56 -9.95
C ILE A 80 3.34 5.15 -9.16
N PRO A 81 2.85 3.90 -9.26
CA PRO A 81 1.67 3.48 -8.54
C PRO A 81 1.91 3.68 -7.05
N SER A 82 1.15 4.62 -6.49
CA SER A 82 1.24 5.01 -5.08
C SER A 82 0.13 4.40 -4.23
N VAL A 83 -0.86 3.82 -4.90
CA VAL A 83 -2.06 3.20 -4.34
C VAL A 83 -2.17 1.78 -4.89
N GLU A 84 -2.42 0.83 -4.00
CA GLU A 84 -2.92 -0.51 -4.31
C GLU A 84 -4.33 -0.60 -3.75
N HIS A 85 -5.29 -1.13 -4.51
CA HIS A 85 -6.66 -1.32 -4.02
C HIS A 85 -7.27 -2.63 -4.50
N ASP A 86 -8.17 -3.19 -3.68
CA ASP A 86 -8.94 -4.40 -3.99
C ASP A 86 -10.25 -4.41 -3.18
N ILE A 87 -11.22 -5.24 -3.57
CA ILE A 87 -12.40 -5.56 -2.77
C ILE A 87 -12.21 -6.97 -2.21
N ILE A 88 -12.07 -7.03 -0.88
CA ILE A 88 -11.70 -8.23 -0.14
C ILE A 88 -12.85 -8.71 0.76
N GLY A 89 -12.81 -9.99 1.08
CA GLY A 89 -13.78 -10.66 1.95
C GLY A 89 -15.24 -10.41 1.53
N ASP A 90 -16.06 -10.04 2.50
CA ASP A 90 -17.48 -9.77 2.30
C ASP A 90 -17.71 -8.29 1.93
N LYS A 91 -17.23 -7.94 0.73
CA LYS A 91 -17.32 -6.61 0.08
C LYS A 91 -16.69 -5.45 0.86
N ILE A 92 -15.50 -5.63 1.42
CA ILE A 92 -14.74 -4.55 2.05
C ILE A 92 -13.77 -3.97 1.03
N GLY A 93 -13.86 -2.66 0.81
CA GLY A 93 -12.87 -1.94 0.01
C GLY A 93 -11.56 -1.80 0.79
N TYR A 94 -10.45 -2.14 0.17
CA TYR A 94 -9.12 -2.00 0.75
C TYR A 94 -8.28 -1.06 -0.11
N ILE A 95 -7.68 -0.04 0.50
CA ILE A 95 -6.79 0.92 -0.15
C ILE A 95 -5.51 0.97 0.65
N LYS A 96 -4.38 0.64 0.04
CA LYS A 96 -3.06 0.84 0.61
C LYS A 96 -2.36 1.98 -0.09
N ILE A 97 -1.92 2.96 0.69
CA ILE A 97 -1.13 4.08 0.17
C ILE A 97 0.32 3.85 0.57
N ASN A 98 1.20 3.65 -0.41
CA ASN A 98 2.63 3.45 -0.16
C ASN A 98 3.35 4.78 0.07
N GLN A 99 2.92 5.84 -0.61
CA GLN A 99 3.47 7.19 -0.47
C GLN A 99 2.48 8.25 -0.99
N PHE A 100 2.48 9.45 -0.41
CA PHE A 100 1.65 10.56 -0.86
C PHE A 100 2.34 11.33 -1.99
N LEU A 101 2.03 10.97 -3.24
CA LEU A 101 2.48 11.64 -4.46
C LEU A 101 1.38 12.55 -5.01
N GLN A 102 1.67 13.22 -6.13
CA GLN A 102 0.75 14.16 -6.76
C GLN A 102 -0.50 13.47 -7.33
N THR A 103 -0.39 12.23 -7.78
CA THR A 103 -1.50 11.47 -8.37
C THR A 103 -2.32 10.67 -7.36
N THR A 104 -1.79 10.47 -6.15
CA THR A 104 -2.36 9.55 -5.15
C THR A 104 -3.81 9.85 -4.81
N ALA A 105 -4.17 11.13 -4.66
CA ALA A 105 -5.56 11.51 -4.37
C ALA A 105 -6.53 11.06 -5.48
N ASN A 106 -6.15 11.22 -6.75
CA ASN A 106 -6.97 10.78 -7.87
C ASN A 106 -7.05 9.24 -7.92
N ASP A 107 -5.95 8.55 -7.63
CA ASP A 107 -5.95 7.08 -7.58
C ASP A 107 -6.87 6.56 -6.46
N VAL A 108 -6.92 7.24 -5.31
CA VAL A 108 -7.88 6.96 -4.22
C VAL A 108 -9.32 7.25 -4.66
N ASP A 109 -9.55 8.34 -5.39
CA ASP A 109 -10.88 8.68 -5.92
C ASP A 109 -11.43 7.62 -6.85
N GLU A 110 -10.59 7.09 -7.74
CA GLU A 110 -10.93 6.00 -8.66
C GLU A 110 -11.30 4.74 -7.88
N ALA A 111 -10.51 4.37 -6.86
CA ALA A 111 -10.81 3.23 -5.99
C ALA A 111 -12.13 3.40 -5.23
N LEU A 112 -12.38 4.58 -4.64
CA LEU A 112 -13.63 4.88 -3.93
C LEU A 112 -14.85 4.86 -4.86
N ALA A 113 -14.70 5.30 -6.11
CA ALA A 113 -15.76 5.23 -7.12
C ALA A 113 -16.08 3.77 -7.49
N GLU A 114 -15.07 2.92 -7.65
CA GLU A 114 -15.25 1.48 -7.86
C GLU A 114 -15.96 0.83 -6.68
N PHE A 115 -15.53 1.13 -5.46
CA PHE A 115 -16.10 0.61 -4.22
C PHE A 115 -17.57 0.98 -4.04
N LYS A 116 -17.93 2.21 -4.45
CA LYS A 116 -19.33 2.63 -4.51
C LYS A 116 -20.11 1.81 -5.53
N ALA A 117 -19.59 1.67 -6.75
CA ALA A 117 -20.26 0.92 -7.82
C ALA A 117 -20.50 -0.56 -7.44
N GLN A 118 -19.60 -1.16 -6.67
CA GLN A 118 -19.71 -2.54 -6.21
C GLN A 118 -20.47 -2.69 -4.88
N SER A 119 -21.00 -1.60 -4.33
CA SER A 119 -21.74 -1.58 -3.06
C SER A 119 -20.93 -2.19 -1.91
N THR A 120 -19.68 -1.72 -1.77
CA THR A 120 -18.84 -2.11 -0.64
C THR A 120 -19.45 -1.65 0.69
N ARG A 121 -19.18 -2.43 1.72
CA ARG A 121 -19.74 -2.29 3.07
C ARG A 121 -18.93 -1.37 3.98
N GLY A 122 -17.65 -1.20 3.66
CA GLY A 122 -16.74 -0.35 4.40
C GLY A 122 -15.40 -0.28 3.70
N VAL A 123 -14.55 0.63 4.18
CA VAL A 123 -13.22 0.88 3.63
C VAL A 123 -12.17 0.72 4.71
N ILE A 124 -11.12 -0.03 4.39
CA ILE A 124 -9.86 -0.08 5.13
C ILE A 124 -8.85 0.78 4.35
N LEU A 125 -8.39 1.86 4.98
CA LEU A 125 -7.31 2.71 4.48
C LEU A 125 -6.00 2.33 5.18
N ASP A 126 -5.14 1.60 4.49
CA ASP A 126 -3.85 1.15 5.00
C ASP A 126 -2.74 2.17 4.75
N LEU A 127 -2.28 2.80 5.84
CA LEU A 127 -1.16 3.74 5.87
C LEU A 127 0.06 3.15 6.61
N ARG A 128 0.07 1.84 6.89
CA ARG A 128 1.19 1.17 7.54
C ARG A 128 2.45 1.32 6.69
N SER A 129 3.55 1.63 7.35
CA SER A 129 4.87 1.81 6.73
C SER A 129 4.94 2.89 5.65
N ASN A 130 3.96 3.81 5.59
CA ASN A 130 3.96 4.95 4.68
C ASN A 130 4.65 6.17 5.32
N PRO A 131 5.82 6.61 4.81
CA PRO A 131 6.62 7.69 5.39
C PRO A 131 6.05 9.10 5.13
N GLY A 132 4.90 9.19 4.46
CA GLY A 132 4.19 10.42 4.12
C GLY A 132 4.43 10.86 2.67
N GLY A 133 4.57 12.17 2.46
CA GLY A 133 4.73 12.76 1.13
C GLY A 133 4.13 14.16 1.08
N LEU A 134 3.46 14.49 -0.02
CA LEU A 134 2.89 15.81 -0.26
C LEU A 134 1.73 16.12 0.69
N LEU A 135 1.79 17.28 1.36
CA LEU A 135 0.71 17.78 2.21
C LEU A 135 -0.62 17.89 1.46
N SER A 136 -0.59 18.47 0.26
CA SER A 136 -1.78 18.66 -0.58
C SER A 136 -2.48 17.33 -0.88
N SER A 137 -1.71 16.28 -1.15
CA SER A 137 -2.24 14.93 -1.38
C SER A 137 -2.95 14.38 -0.15
N ALA A 138 -2.36 14.53 1.05
CA ALA A 138 -3.02 14.14 2.29
C ALA A 138 -4.29 14.95 2.60
N VAL A 139 -4.28 16.26 2.34
CA VAL A 139 -5.48 17.11 2.53
C VAL A 139 -6.60 16.68 1.60
N ASN A 140 -6.29 16.40 0.34
CA ASN A 140 -7.28 15.93 -0.64
C ASN A 140 -7.85 14.57 -0.23
N ILE A 141 -7.00 13.60 0.12
CA ILE A 141 -7.44 12.27 0.56
C ILE A 141 -8.28 12.35 1.85
N ALA A 142 -7.89 13.20 2.81
CA ALA A 142 -8.72 13.42 4.00
C ALA A 142 -10.08 14.04 3.66
N SER A 143 -10.14 14.89 2.63
CA SER A 143 -11.38 15.52 2.16
C SER A 143 -12.39 14.51 1.61
N ASP A 144 -11.94 13.36 1.11
CA ASP A 144 -12.83 12.31 0.63
C ASP A 144 -13.65 11.66 1.75
N PHE A 145 -13.15 11.72 2.98
CA PHE A 145 -13.80 11.16 4.15
C PHE A 145 -14.47 12.21 5.02
N LEU A 146 -13.98 13.45 5.05
CA LEU A 146 -14.49 14.51 5.91
C LEU A 146 -15.60 15.32 5.26
N THR A 147 -16.38 16.02 6.10
CA THR A 147 -17.34 17.02 5.63
C THR A 147 -16.58 18.27 5.16
N PRO A 148 -16.91 18.85 3.99
CA PRO A 148 -16.27 20.07 3.51
C PRO A 148 -16.26 21.18 4.56
N GLY A 149 -15.13 21.87 4.68
CA GLY A 149 -14.88 22.93 5.67
C GLY A 149 -14.33 22.46 7.01
N GLN A 150 -14.40 21.16 7.33
CA GLN A 150 -13.74 20.61 8.52
C GLN A 150 -12.22 20.80 8.43
N LEU A 151 -11.59 21.10 9.57
CA LEU A 151 -10.13 21.25 9.63
C LEU A 151 -9.47 19.89 9.44
N VAL A 152 -8.53 19.77 8.50
CA VAL A 152 -7.75 18.52 8.32
C VAL A 152 -6.51 18.57 9.20
N VAL A 153 -5.76 19.66 9.07
CA VAL A 153 -4.53 19.93 9.83
C VAL A 153 -4.33 21.44 9.83
N TYR A 154 -3.61 21.95 10.81
CA TYR A 154 -3.07 23.30 10.69
C TYR A 154 -1.57 23.30 10.95
N SER A 155 -0.84 24.19 10.29
CA SER A 155 0.56 24.45 10.58
C SER A 155 0.70 25.69 11.47
N LYS A 156 1.64 25.66 12.41
CA LYS A 156 1.95 26.79 13.29
C LYS A 156 3.45 27.05 13.28
N GLY A 157 3.83 28.19 12.71
CA GLY A 157 5.16 28.74 12.76
C GLY A 157 5.34 29.69 13.94
N LEU A 158 6.44 30.44 13.95
CA LEU A 158 6.72 31.44 14.99
C LEU A 158 5.68 32.58 15.03
N GLU A 159 5.21 33.02 13.87
CA GLU A 159 4.37 34.23 13.74
C GLU A 159 3.03 33.99 13.04
N SER A 160 2.83 32.81 12.44
CA SER A 160 1.64 32.53 11.63
C SER A 160 1.10 31.13 11.84
N ARG A 161 -0.22 31.02 11.65
CA ARG A 161 -0.97 29.77 11.57
C ARG A 161 -1.60 29.69 10.18
N GLU A 162 -1.56 28.50 9.59
CA GLU A 162 -2.20 28.20 8.31
C GLU A 162 -3.10 26.97 8.49
N ASP A 163 -4.38 27.12 8.20
CA ASP A 163 -5.38 26.05 8.29
C ASP A 163 -5.55 25.38 6.93
N PHE A 164 -5.50 24.06 6.91
CA PHE A 164 -5.83 23.24 5.74
C PHE A 164 -7.15 22.53 6.02
N ARG A 165 -8.17 22.79 5.20
CA ARG A 165 -9.53 22.31 5.42
C ARG A 165 -9.94 21.33 4.34
N ALA A 166 -10.92 20.50 4.66
CA ALA A 166 -11.52 19.58 3.72
C ALA A 166 -12.22 20.37 2.62
N GLU A 167 -11.93 20.05 1.37
CA GLU A 167 -12.49 20.71 0.19
C GLU A 167 -13.38 19.76 -0.62
N GLY A 168 -14.03 20.26 -1.67
CA GLY A 168 -14.85 19.45 -2.57
C GLY A 168 -16.28 19.20 -2.07
N ILE A 169 -16.89 18.12 -2.55
CA ILE A 169 -18.29 17.76 -2.28
C ILE A 169 -18.32 16.59 -1.31
N LYS A 170 -19.26 16.62 -0.36
CA LYS A 170 -19.47 15.52 0.58
C LYS A 170 -19.70 14.19 -0.17
N ARG A 171 -18.79 13.24 0.05
CA ARG A 171 -18.89 11.89 -0.52
C ARG A 171 -19.76 10.98 0.34
N GLU A 172 -20.02 9.79 -0.17
CA GLU A 172 -20.73 8.74 0.55
C GLU A 172 -19.93 8.28 1.77
N ASN A 173 -20.62 8.13 2.90
CA ASN A 173 -19.99 7.78 4.15
C ASN A 173 -19.82 6.26 4.26
N PHE A 174 -18.72 5.73 3.72
CA PHE A 174 -18.30 4.38 4.04
C PHE A 174 -17.89 4.29 5.52
N PRO A 175 -18.30 3.25 6.27
CA PRO A 175 -17.60 2.84 7.49
C PRO A 175 -16.10 2.76 7.21
N LEU A 176 -15.28 3.40 8.05
CA LEU A 176 -13.86 3.62 7.77
C LEU A 176 -12.99 3.13 8.92
N ILE A 177 -11.96 2.35 8.59
CA ILE A 177 -10.84 2.05 9.48
C ILE A 177 -9.55 2.49 8.80
N VAL A 178 -8.68 3.18 9.53
CA VAL A 178 -7.35 3.57 9.08
C VAL A 178 -6.31 2.72 9.80
N LEU A 179 -5.55 1.90 9.06
CA LEU A 179 -4.46 1.11 9.63
C LEU A 179 -3.17 1.93 9.66
N VAL A 180 -2.49 1.92 10.82
CA VAL A 180 -1.25 2.65 11.04
C VAL A 180 -0.23 1.83 11.82
N ASN A 181 1.06 2.16 11.68
CA ASN A 181 2.13 1.60 12.50
C ASN A 181 3.26 2.63 12.72
N GLY A 182 4.35 2.20 13.38
CA GLY A 182 5.51 3.07 13.64
C GLY A 182 6.24 3.59 12.39
N GLY A 183 5.94 3.06 11.19
CA GLY A 183 6.44 3.58 9.92
C GLY A 183 5.49 4.58 9.25
N SER A 184 4.26 4.73 9.74
CA SER A 184 3.33 5.79 9.32
C SER A 184 3.85 7.14 9.81
N ALA A 185 4.13 8.07 8.89
CA ALA A 185 4.72 9.37 9.23
C ALA A 185 4.16 10.53 8.39
N SER A 186 4.26 11.76 8.92
CA SER A 186 3.96 13.02 8.22
C SER A 186 2.55 13.03 7.58
N ALA A 187 2.46 12.95 6.26
CA ALA A 187 1.19 13.00 5.53
C ALA A 187 0.22 11.89 5.98
N SER A 188 0.73 10.70 6.30
CA SER A 188 -0.04 9.59 6.88
C SER A 188 -0.66 9.97 8.23
N GLU A 189 0.11 10.68 9.06
CA GLU A 189 -0.32 11.13 10.40
C GLU A 189 -1.36 12.24 10.32
N ILE A 190 -1.28 13.09 9.29
CA ILE A 190 -2.29 14.11 9.00
C ILE A 190 -3.63 13.45 8.68
N VAL A 191 -3.66 12.47 7.77
CA VAL A 191 -4.90 11.77 7.41
C VAL A 191 -5.47 11.02 8.62
N ALA A 192 -4.64 10.24 9.32
CA ALA A 192 -5.07 9.48 10.49
C ALA A 192 -5.59 10.40 11.61
N GLY A 193 -4.87 11.48 11.91
CA GLY A 193 -5.26 12.47 12.92
C GLY A 193 -6.56 13.18 12.58
N ALA A 194 -6.76 13.57 11.31
CA ALA A 194 -7.98 14.22 10.88
C ALA A 194 -9.20 13.28 10.96
N VAL A 195 -9.04 12.02 10.53
CA VAL A 195 -10.11 11.01 10.62
C VAL A 195 -10.48 10.74 12.08
N LYS A 196 -9.47 10.58 12.95
CA LYS A 196 -9.63 10.34 14.38
C LYS A 196 -10.34 11.50 15.08
N ASP A 197 -9.82 12.72 14.90
CA ASP A 197 -10.28 13.88 15.66
C ASP A 197 -11.71 14.30 15.33
N HIS A 198 -12.17 14.04 14.10
CA HIS A 198 -13.56 14.25 13.70
C HIS A 198 -14.46 13.04 13.98
N GLY A 199 -13.94 11.96 14.57
CA GLY A 199 -14.69 10.72 14.78
C GLY A 199 -15.22 10.10 13.50
N ARG A 200 -14.55 10.33 12.36
CA ARG A 200 -15.01 9.89 11.04
C ARG A 200 -14.82 8.39 10.82
N GLY A 201 -13.80 7.81 11.45
CA GLY A 201 -13.46 6.40 11.38
C GLY A 201 -12.57 6.03 12.57
N LEU A 202 -12.25 4.75 12.70
CA LEU A 202 -11.34 4.27 13.75
C LEU A 202 -9.92 4.19 13.21
N VAL A 203 -8.95 4.71 13.96
CA VAL A 203 -7.53 4.46 13.70
C VAL A 203 -7.13 3.20 14.47
N MET A 204 -6.56 2.23 13.78
CA MET A 204 -6.20 0.93 14.34
C MET A 204 -4.74 0.58 14.03
N GLY A 205 -4.05 -0.08 14.97
CA GLY A 205 -2.69 -0.56 14.76
C GLY A 205 -1.75 -0.15 15.89
N ASP A 206 -0.56 0.35 15.52
CA ASP A 206 0.45 0.82 16.47
C ASP A 206 0.62 2.35 16.39
N LYS A 207 1.17 2.94 17.45
CA LYS A 207 1.52 4.37 17.47
C LYS A 207 2.40 4.75 16.28
N THR A 208 2.08 5.87 15.63
CA THR A 208 2.81 6.37 14.46
C THR A 208 4.16 6.99 14.82
N PHE A 209 4.93 7.37 13.79
CA PHE A 209 6.31 7.81 13.93
C PHE A 209 6.48 9.12 14.73
N GLY A 210 5.59 10.10 14.58
CA GLY A 210 5.65 11.40 15.23
C GLY A 210 6.46 12.45 14.45
N LYS A 211 6.25 12.58 13.14
CA LYS A 211 6.94 13.59 12.32
C LYS A 211 5.97 14.70 11.91
N ALA A 212 6.07 15.85 12.57
CA ALA A 212 5.18 16.99 12.31
C ALA A 212 5.90 18.23 11.76
N SER A 213 7.20 18.15 11.46
CA SER A 213 7.97 19.31 11.01
C SER A 213 7.60 19.76 9.59
N VAL A 214 7.24 21.03 9.42
CA VAL A 214 7.12 21.68 8.11
C VAL A 214 8.50 22.17 7.68
N GLN A 215 9.03 21.61 6.60
CA GLN A 215 10.35 21.97 6.09
C GLN A 215 10.22 22.75 4.78
N ARG A 216 10.95 23.86 4.67
CA ARG A 216 11.06 24.65 3.44
C ARG A 216 12.49 24.68 2.95
N VAL A 217 12.66 24.63 1.64
CA VAL A 217 13.96 24.78 0.98
C VAL A 217 14.15 26.24 0.59
N PHE A 218 15.24 26.83 1.05
CA PHE A 218 15.65 28.20 0.77
C PHE A 218 16.88 28.16 -0.12
N GLN A 219 16.73 28.56 -1.39
CA GLN A 219 17.86 28.67 -2.31
C GLN A 219 18.80 29.78 -1.85
N LEU A 220 20.11 29.49 -1.76
CA LEU A 220 21.10 30.51 -1.43
C LEU A 220 21.32 31.40 -2.66
N ARG A 221 21.29 32.72 -2.44
CA ARG A 221 21.53 33.69 -3.51
C ARG A 221 22.89 33.43 -4.18
N ASN A 222 22.91 33.49 -5.51
CA ASN A 222 24.10 33.31 -6.33
C ASN A 222 24.83 31.96 -6.11
N SER A 223 24.11 30.92 -5.67
CA SER A 223 24.68 29.58 -5.45
C SER A 223 23.73 28.50 -5.96
N LYS A 224 24.32 27.37 -6.38
CA LYS A 224 23.58 26.12 -6.64
C LYS A 224 23.15 25.42 -5.33
N ALA A 225 23.63 25.87 -4.17
CA ALA A 225 23.30 25.30 -2.87
C ALA A 225 21.97 25.85 -2.30
N ALA A 226 21.31 25.05 -1.47
CA ALA A 226 20.08 25.40 -0.77
C ALA A 226 20.11 24.91 0.69
N VAL A 227 19.32 25.55 1.55
CA VAL A 227 19.15 25.16 2.96
C VAL A 227 17.73 24.66 3.18
N LYS A 228 17.58 23.47 3.75
CA LYS A 228 16.29 22.93 4.18
C LYS A 228 16.09 23.21 5.67
N LEU A 229 15.12 24.07 6.01
CA LEU A 229 14.86 24.49 7.38
C LEU A 229 13.45 24.08 7.82
N THR A 230 13.33 23.63 9.07
CA THR A 230 12.04 23.48 9.74
C THR A 230 11.53 24.86 10.14
N VAL A 231 10.33 25.23 9.68
CA VAL A 231 9.75 26.58 9.87
C VAL A 231 8.45 26.57 10.67
N ALA A 232 7.79 25.42 10.77
CA ALA A 232 6.53 25.25 11.48
C ALA A 232 6.35 23.80 11.94
N ARG A 233 5.34 23.57 12.76
CA ARG A 233 4.85 22.23 13.13
C ARG A 233 3.40 22.05 12.70
N TYR A 234 3.02 20.82 12.37
CA TYR A 234 1.64 20.42 12.13
C TYR A 234 0.96 20.02 13.44
N TYR A 235 -0.31 20.38 13.55
CA TYR A 235 -1.19 20.04 14.65
C TYR A 235 -2.49 19.47 14.10
N THR A 236 -3.03 18.47 14.80
CA THR A 236 -4.31 17.86 14.45
C THR A 236 -5.49 18.81 14.76
N PRO A 237 -6.71 18.50 14.29
CA PRO A 237 -7.89 19.33 14.58
C PRO A 237 -8.17 19.57 16.07
N ASN A 238 -7.83 18.62 16.95
CA ASN A 238 -7.96 18.73 18.41
C ASN A 238 -6.72 19.32 19.10
N ASP A 239 -5.89 20.08 18.38
CA ASP A 239 -4.75 20.83 18.94
C ASP A 239 -3.59 19.94 19.42
N VAL A 240 -3.48 18.71 18.90
CA VAL A 240 -2.40 17.77 19.29
C VAL A 240 -1.14 18.05 18.45
N ASP A 241 -0.01 18.34 19.12
CA ASP A 241 1.32 18.36 18.48
C ASP A 241 1.74 16.91 18.19
N ILE A 242 1.87 16.58 16.91
CA ILE A 242 2.21 15.22 16.46
C ILE A 242 3.73 14.98 16.66
N ASP A 243 4.55 16.02 16.78
CA ASP A 243 6.02 15.93 16.74
C ASP A 243 6.57 15.16 17.95
N ASN A 244 7.31 14.07 17.70
CA ASN A 244 7.83 13.12 18.69
C ASN A 244 6.77 12.37 19.53
N VAL A 245 5.47 12.61 19.29
CA VAL A 245 4.37 11.92 19.97
C VAL A 245 3.78 10.85 19.05
N GLY A 246 3.43 11.24 17.82
CA GLY A 246 2.65 10.46 16.87
C GLY A 246 1.15 10.49 17.16
N ILE A 247 0.38 9.89 16.26
CA ILE A 247 -1.03 9.56 16.44
C ILE A 247 -1.12 8.25 17.22
N ILE A 248 -1.84 8.29 18.34
CA ILE A 248 -2.17 7.11 19.14
C ILE A 248 -3.42 6.48 18.51
N PRO A 249 -3.42 5.18 18.16
CA PRO A 249 -4.59 4.52 17.58
C PRO A 249 -5.76 4.47 18.59
N ASP A 250 -7.00 4.42 18.08
CA ASP A 250 -8.20 4.17 18.89
C ASP A 250 -8.28 2.72 19.37
N VAL A 251 -7.82 1.81 18.50
CA VAL A 251 -7.78 0.38 18.76
C VAL A 251 -6.33 -0.06 18.58
N GLU A 252 -5.66 -0.40 19.68
CA GLU A 252 -4.36 -1.05 19.60
C GLU A 252 -4.50 -2.40 18.88
N SER A 253 -3.54 -2.67 18.00
CA SER A 253 -3.50 -3.82 17.13
C SER A 253 -3.87 -5.13 17.83
N ALA A 254 -4.74 -5.94 17.20
CA ALA A 254 -4.67 -7.40 17.35
C ALA A 254 -3.45 -7.90 16.58
N SER A 255 -2.27 -7.41 16.95
CA SER A 255 -1.01 -7.89 16.41
C SER A 255 -0.73 -9.25 17.03
N PHE A 256 0.04 -10.05 16.31
CA PHE A 256 0.73 -11.16 16.92
C PHE A 256 1.42 -10.69 18.20
N SER A 257 1.24 -11.46 19.27
CA SER A 257 2.07 -11.32 20.46
C SER A 257 3.55 -11.32 20.07
N ARG A 258 4.44 -10.73 20.88
CA ARG A 258 5.89 -10.77 20.59
C ARG A 258 6.40 -12.19 20.31
N SER A 259 5.83 -13.18 21.00
CA SER A 259 6.06 -14.60 20.74
C SER A 259 5.59 -15.02 19.35
N GLU A 260 4.37 -14.69 18.94
CA GLU A 260 3.86 -15.03 17.62
C GLU A 260 4.61 -14.31 16.48
N ILE A 261 5.04 -13.04 16.66
CA ILE A 261 5.91 -12.35 15.68
C ILE A 261 7.21 -13.13 15.51
N GLN A 262 7.81 -13.56 16.62
CA GLN A 262 9.03 -14.37 16.58
C GLN A 262 8.78 -15.72 15.89
N MET A 263 7.66 -16.38 16.18
CA MET A 263 7.29 -17.64 15.52
C MET A 263 7.02 -17.48 14.03
N GLN A 264 6.33 -16.42 13.61
CA GLN A 264 6.12 -16.10 12.20
C GLN A 264 7.43 -15.89 11.45
N SER A 265 8.40 -15.22 12.07
CA SER A 265 9.71 -15.03 11.44
C SER A 265 10.42 -16.35 11.10
N LYS A 266 10.15 -17.43 11.86
CA LYS A 266 10.66 -18.78 11.59
C LYS A 266 9.96 -19.45 10.40
N LEU A 267 8.74 -19.03 10.06
CA LEU A 267 7.93 -19.66 9.01
C LEU A 267 8.19 -19.15 7.60
N ARG A 268 8.77 -17.95 7.44
CA ARG A 268 8.92 -17.26 6.15
C ARG A 268 9.55 -18.10 5.02
N ASN A 269 10.39 -19.08 5.35
CA ASN A 269 11.03 -19.99 4.38
C ASN A 269 11.01 -21.44 4.84
N HIS A 270 10.04 -21.82 5.67
CA HIS A 270 10.05 -23.10 6.34
C HIS A 270 9.69 -24.25 5.40
N GLU A 271 10.53 -25.29 5.37
CA GLU A 271 10.40 -26.43 4.45
C GLU A 271 9.03 -27.10 4.55
N LYS A 272 8.48 -27.29 5.76
CA LYS A 272 7.14 -27.88 5.93
C LYS A 272 6.01 -27.10 5.26
N LEU A 273 6.08 -25.76 5.22
CA LEU A 273 5.07 -24.97 4.49
C LEU A 273 5.26 -25.11 2.99
N LYS A 274 6.51 -25.09 2.51
CA LYS A 274 6.82 -25.29 1.09
C LYS A 274 6.35 -26.66 0.60
N THR A 275 6.69 -27.73 1.31
CA THR A 275 6.24 -29.09 0.97
C THR A 275 4.72 -29.18 0.99
N PHE A 276 4.06 -28.56 1.97
CA PHE A 276 2.59 -28.54 2.00
C PHE A 276 2.01 -27.82 0.77
N ILE A 277 2.60 -26.72 0.34
CA ILE A 277 2.19 -26.00 -0.88
C ILE A 277 2.48 -26.83 -2.13
N GLU A 278 3.66 -27.45 -2.25
CA GLU A 278 4.03 -28.32 -3.38
C GLU A 278 3.07 -29.52 -3.53
N GLU A 279 2.62 -30.11 -2.42
CA GLU A 279 1.68 -31.23 -2.43
C GLU A 279 0.24 -30.83 -2.78
N ASN A 280 -0.15 -29.58 -2.47
CA ASN A 280 -1.55 -29.17 -2.49
C ASN A 280 -1.86 -28.04 -3.49
N GLY A 281 -0.85 -27.42 -4.11
CA GLY A 281 -0.96 -26.30 -5.06
C GLY A 281 -0.96 -24.93 -4.41
N ASP A 282 -0.66 -23.88 -5.19
CA ASP A 282 -0.60 -22.49 -4.69
C ASP A 282 -1.97 -21.97 -4.22
N ASP A 283 -3.06 -22.62 -4.62
CA ASP A 283 -4.44 -22.38 -4.20
C ASP A 283 -4.80 -23.05 -2.85
N VAL A 284 -3.81 -23.42 -2.03
CA VAL A 284 -4.01 -24.08 -0.73
C VAL A 284 -4.99 -23.35 0.19
N LEU A 285 -4.95 -22.01 0.21
CA LEU A 285 -5.81 -21.22 1.09
C LEU A 285 -7.27 -21.19 0.59
N GLU A 286 -7.48 -21.14 -0.72
CA GLU A 286 -8.82 -21.28 -1.32
C GLU A 286 -9.39 -22.68 -1.03
N LYS A 287 -8.57 -23.72 -1.17
CA LYS A 287 -8.93 -25.11 -0.82
C LYS A 287 -9.27 -25.25 0.66
N LEU A 288 -8.55 -24.56 1.55
CA LEU A 288 -8.83 -24.57 2.99
C LEU A 288 -10.18 -23.95 3.29
N ALA A 289 -10.45 -22.77 2.75
CA ALA A 289 -11.74 -22.09 2.92
C ALA A 289 -12.91 -22.95 2.37
N ALA A 290 -12.73 -23.56 1.19
CA ALA A 290 -13.73 -24.44 0.60
C ALA A 290 -13.98 -25.70 1.46
N ALA A 291 -12.91 -26.31 1.99
CA ALA A 291 -13.01 -27.50 2.82
C ALA A 291 -13.66 -27.23 4.19
N GLU A 292 -13.42 -26.06 4.80
CA GLU A 292 -14.05 -25.64 6.06
C GLU A 292 -15.57 -25.44 5.94
N HIS A 293 -16.04 -25.09 4.75
CA HIS A 293 -17.46 -24.91 4.43
C HIS A 293 -18.12 -26.14 3.77
N ALA A 294 -17.36 -27.21 3.52
CA ALA A 294 -17.87 -28.41 2.88
C ALA A 294 -18.84 -29.19 3.79
N ALA A 295 -19.66 -30.04 3.17
CA ALA A 295 -20.54 -30.96 3.89
C ALA A 295 -19.71 -31.94 4.73
N ARG A 296 -20.24 -32.34 5.90
CA ARG A 296 -19.51 -33.19 6.87
C ARG A 296 -19.12 -34.57 6.34
N ASP A 297 -19.74 -35.03 5.27
CA ASP A 297 -19.50 -36.31 4.59
C ASP A 297 -18.56 -36.20 3.38
N ASP A 298 -18.03 -35.01 3.08
CA ASP A 298 -17.01 -34.84 2.06
C ASP A 298 -15.65 -35.39 2.53
N LEU A 299 -15.40 -36.64 2.17
CA LEU A 299 -14.16 -37.36 2.46
C LEU A 299 -12.91 -36.69 1.90
N LYS A 300 -13.01 -35.89 0.82
CA LYS A 300 -11.85 -35.18 0.27
C LYS A 300 -11.53 -33.96 1.12
N ALA A 301 -12.55 -33.17 1.47
CA ALA A 301 -12.41 -32.04 2.37
C ALA A 301 -11.87 -32.49 3.74
N GLU A 302 -12.41 -33.57 4.31
CA GLU A 302 -11.96 -34.10 5.61
C GLU A 302 -10.49 -34.54 5.57
N LYS A 303 -10.07 -35.25 4.50
CA LYS A 303 -8.67 -35.65 4.32
C LYS A 303 -7.73 -34.46 4.20
N PHE A 304 -8.17 -33.42 3.47
CA PHE A 304 -7.39 -32.21 3.30
C PHE A 304 -7.26 -31.42 4.62
N LEU A 305 -8.34 -31.24 5.37
CA LEU A 305 -8.29 -30.62 6.70
C LEU A 305 -7.40 -31.39 7.68
N ARG A 306 -7.42 -32.74 7.63
CA ARG A 306 -6.50 -33.57 8.42
C ARG A 306 -5.05 -33.39 7.99
N SER A 307 -4.77 -33.21 6.70
CA SER A 307 -3.44 -32.89 6.19
C SER A 307 -2.95 -31.55 6.76
N TYR A 308 -3.79 -30.53 6.70
CA TYR A 308 -3.49 -29.21 7.27
C TYR A 308 -3.29 -29.27 8.80
N GLN A 309 -4.10 -30.04 9.52
CA GLN A 309 -3.94 -30.21 10.95
C GLN A 309 -2.59 -30.88 11.30
N ARG A 310 -2.15 -31.86 10.50
CA ARG A 310 -0.81 -32.46 10.67
C ARG A 310 0.32 -31.47 10.42
N LEU A 311 0.17 -30.54 9.47
CA LEU A 311 1.13 -29.45 9.28
C LEU A 311 1.22 -28.62 10.57
N SER A 312 0.08 -28.19 11.12
CA SER A 312 0.05 -27.40 12.36
C SER A 312 0.65 -28.15 13.56
N ASP A 313 0.33 -29.43 13.72
CA ASP A 313 0.89 -30.28 14.78
C ASP A 313 2.42 -30.41 14.61
N ALA A 314 2.89 -30.61 13.38
CA ALA A 314 4.31 -30.73 13.05
C ALA A 314 5.08 -29.43 13.24
N LEU A 315 4.45 -28.26 13.12
CA LEU A 315 5.04 -26.96 13.48
C LEU A 315 5.14 -26.80 15.01
N THR A 316 4.11 -27.28 15.72
CA THR A 316 4.08 -27.26 17.19
C THR A 316 5.18 -28.12 17.80
N GLU A 317 5.48 -29.28 17.21
CA GLU A 317 6.62 -30.14 17.59
C GLU A 317 7.98 -29.42 17.48
N GLU A 318 8.11 -28.47 16.55
CA GLU A 318 9.29 -27.63 16.39
C GLU A 318 9.26 -26.36 17.27
N GLN A 319 8.36 -26.32 18.25
CA GLN A 319 8.13 -25.18 19.13
C GLN A 319 7.69 -23.91 18.38
N ILE A 320 7.05 -24.08 17.21
CA ILE A 320 6.44 -22.99 16.46
C ILE A 320 4.94 -23.01 16.74
N VAL A 321 4.54 -22.31 17.80
CA VAL A 321 3.15 -22.23 18.23
C VAL A 321 2.53 -20.93 17.71
N LEU A 322 1.57 -21.06 16.80
CA LEU A 322 0.81 -19.95 16.22
C LEU A 322 -0.68 -20.28 16.26
N SER A 323 -1.51 -19.24 16.21
CA SER A 323 -2.93 -19.40 15.90
C SER A 323 -3.14 -19.93 14.48
N ASP A 324 -4.33 -20.48 14.20
CA ASP A 324 -4.75 -20.90 12.84
C ASP A 324 -4.54 -19.77 11.80
N LEU A 325 -4.97 -18.55 12.15
CA LEU A 325 -4.72 -17.36 11.35
C LEU A 325 -3.23 -17.10 11.12
N GLY A 326 -2.40 -17.33 12.13
CA GLY A 326 -0.95 -17.20 12.04
C GLY A 326 -0.30 -18.18 11.07
N VAL A 327 -0.78 -19.43 11.02
CA VAL A 327 -0.33 -20.43 10.05
C VAL A 327 -0.83 -20.10 8.64
N LYS A 328 -2.10 -19.71 8.50
CA LYS A 328 -2.68 -19.30 7.20
C LYS A 328 -1.97 -18.09 6.62
N TYR A 329 -1.64 -17.09 7.44
CA TYR A 329 -0.83 -15.94 6.98
C TYR A 329 0.56 -16.36 6.52
N ALA A 330 1.21 -17.30 7.23
CA ALA A 330 2.51 -17.79 6.80
C ALA A 330 2.46 -18.54 5.47
N LEU A 331 1.37 -19.29 5.20
CA LEU A 331 1.12 -19.87 3.88
C LEU A 331 0.91 -18.79 2.83
N ALA A 332 0.11 -17.76 3.12
CA ALA A 332 -0.16 -16.65 2.19
C ALA A 332 1.12 -15.92 1.75
N LEU A 333 2.05 -15.72 2.68
CA LEU A 333 3.35 -15.10 2.38
C LEU A 333 4.25 -15.95 1.47
N ILE A 334 4.00 -17.26 1.34
CA ILE A 334 4.80 -18.17 0.51
C ILE A 334 4.14 -18.39 -0.84
N THR A 335 2.80 -18.42 -0.91
CA THR A 335 2.06 -18.54 -2.18
C THR A 335 2.16 -17.27 -3.02
N GLU A 336 2.58 -16.14 -2.44
CA GLU A 336 2.78 -14.82 -3.10
C GLU A 336 1.53 -14.34 -3.87
N THR A 337 0.35 -14.83 -3.45
CA THR A 337 -0.95 -14.43 -3.96
C THR A 337 -1.36 -13.16 -3.21
N SER A 338 -1.26 -12.00 -3.88
CA SER A 338 -1.51 -10.69 -3.26
C SER A 338 -2.86 -10.60 -2.53
N ARG A 339 -3.88 -11.29 -3.03
CA ARG A 339 -5.20 -11.36 -2.38
C ARG A 339 -5.18 -12.19 -1.08
N ASP A 340 -4.44 -13.28 -1.03
CA ASP A 340 -4.36 -14.12 0.16
C ASP A 340 -3.58 -13.42 1.28
N GLU A 341 -2.53 -12.67 0.92
CA GLU A 341 -1.80 -11.84 1.88
C GLU A 341 -2.75 -10.85 2.58
N LEU A 342 -3.65 -10.21 1.82
CA LEU A 342 -4.65 -9.30 2.38
C LEU A 342 -5.68 -10.03 3.25
N MET A 343 -6.19 -11.17 2.77
CA MET A 343 -7.25 -11.92 3.44
C MET A 343 -6.81 -12.56 4.75
N HIS A 344 -5.51 -12.79 4.94
CA HIS A 344 -4.96 -13.45 6.12
C HIS A 344 -4.07 -12.53 6.98
N ASP A 345 -3.80 -11.29 6.56
CA ASP A 345 -3.12 -10.31 7.40
C ASP A 345 -3.93 -10.08 8.68
N PRO A 346 -3.35 -10.30 9.88
CA PRO A 346 -4.09 -10.22 11.13
C PRO A 346 -4.71 -8.86 11.40
N GLN A 347 -4.03 -7.77 11.01
CA GLN A 347 -4.56 -6.41 11.22
C GLN A 347 -5.69 -6.11 10.26
N ILE A 348 -5.60 -6.59 9.01
CA ILE A 348 -6.68 -6.47 8.02
C ILE A 348 -7.88 -7.31 8.47
N VAL A 349 -7.67 -8.56 8.91
CA VAL A 349 -8.73 -9.42 9.45
C VAL A 349 -9.39 -8.80 10.67
N ALA A 350 -8.61 -8.24 11.60
CA ALA A 350 -9.15 -7.57 12.76
C ALA A 350 -9.93 -6.30 12.39
N ALA A 351 -9.45 -5.51 11.42
CA ALA A 351 -10.17 -4.37 10.87
C ALA A 351 -11.48 -4.78 10.18
N MET A 352 -11.48 -5.85 9.37
CA MET A 352 -12.71 -6.40 8.78
C MET A 352 -13.73 -6.80 9.84
N ASN A 353 -13.28 -7.42 10.94
CA ASN A 353 -14.16 -7.77 12.06
C ASN A 353 -14.71 -6.51 12.77
N GLN A 354 -13.86 -5.50 12.96
CA GLN A 354 -14.28 -4.23 13.56
C GLN A 354 -15.30 -3.48 12.68
N LEU A 355 -15.14 -3.51 11.35
CA LEU A 355 -16.14 -2.96 10.40
C LEU A 355 -17.49 -3.67 10.53
N LYS A 356 -17.51 -5.01 10.63
CA LYS A 356 -18.75 -5.77 10.86
C LYS A 356 -19.46 -5.35 12.14
N VAL A 357 -18.70 -5.08 13.21
CA VAL A 357 -19.25 -4.59 14.48
C VAL A 357 -19.85 -3.20 14.32
N LEU A 358 -19.15 -2.28 13.62
CA LEU A 358 -19.65 -0.93 13.36
C LEU A 358 -20.96 -0.93 12.56
N GLU A 359 -21.11 -1.80 11.56
CA GLU A 359 -22.36 -1.95 10.81
C GLU A 359 -23.54 -2.37 11.69
N LEU A 360 -23.31 -3.32 12.61
CA LEU A 360 -24.35 -3.79 13.52
C LEU A 360 -24.88 -2.66 14.43
N PHE A 361 -24.00 -1.77 14.88
CA PHE A 361 -24.38 -0.60 15.69
C PHE A 361 -24.95 0.55 14.87
N GLY A 362 -24.50 0.75 13.63
CA GLY A 362 -25.04 1.75 12.71
C GLY A 362 -26.49 1.50 12.34
N ASN A 363 -26.92 0.23 12.28
CA ASN A 363 -28.31 -0.16 12.02
C ASN A 363 -29.23 -0.08 13.25
N LEU A 364 -28.72 0.30 14.42
CA LEU A 364 -29.48 0.39 15.68
C LEU A 364 -29.89 1.81 16.07
N ASN A 365 -29.58 2.84 15.27
CA ASN A 365 -29.91 4.24 15.52
C ASN A 365 -30.84 4.85 14.47
#